data_AF-A0A482WMC1-F1
#
_entry.id   AF-A0A482WMC1-F1
#
_cell.length_a   1.000
_cell.length_b   1.000
_cell.length_c   1.000
_cell.angle_alpha   90.00
_cell.angle_beta   90.00
_cell.angle_gamma   90.00
#
_symmetry.space_group_name_H-M   'P 1'
#
loop_
_entity.id
_entity.type
_entity.pdbx_description
1 polymer ?
#
loop_
_entity_poly.entity_id
_entity_poly.type
_entity_poly.pdbx_seq_one_letter_code
_entity_poly.pdbx_strand_id
1 'polypeptide(L)'
;MAPVGVEEQHFDLVVIGGGSGGLACAKEAATKYNKKVAVFDYVVPSPQGTTWGLGGTCVNVGCIPKKLFHQAALLGEAIEDSKFYGWVHGEQPTHNWETLKSAVSDHIKSVNWVTRVELRDKKVQYLNALA
;
A
#
# COMPACT_ATOMS: atom_id res chain seq x y z
N MET A 1 14.22 -0.19 38.29
CA MET A 1 15.41 -0.71 37.59
C MET A 1 14.98 -1.00 36.16
N ALA A 2 15.56 -0.31 35.18
CA ALA A 2 15.24 -0.59 33.77
C ALA A 2 15.72 -2.02 33.42
N PRO A 3 14.98 -2.78 32.59
CA PRO A 3 15.36 -4.15 32.26
C PRO A 3 16.71 -4.16 31.54
N VAL A 4 17.64 -4.95 32.07
CA VAL A 4 18.95 -5.22 31.48
C VAL A 4 18.72 -6.09 30.24
N GLY A 5 18.97 -5.54 29.05
CA GLY A 5 18.91 -6.31 27.80
C GLY A 5 18.36 -5.60 26.56
N VAL A 6 17.97 -4.32 26.64
CA VAL A 6 17.64 -3.55 25.43
C VAL A 6 18.92 -2.93 24.90
N GLU A 7 19.50 -3.48 23.83
CA GLU A 7 20.53 -2.77 23.07
C GLU A 7 19.94 -1.44 22.58
N GLU A 8 20.47 -0.32 23.05
CA GLU A 8 20.06 1.01 22.60
C GLU A 8 20.40 1.18 21.12
N GLN A 9 19.38 1.09 20.26
CA GLN A 9 19.52 1.37 18.85
C GLN A 9 19.39 2.88 18.61
N HIS A 10 20.53 3.55 18.38
CA HIS A 10 20.54 4.95 17.95
C HIS A 10 20.12 5.09 16.48
N PHE A 11 19.20 6.02 16.20
CA PHE A 11 18.79 6.45 14.87
C PHE A 11 18.94 7.97 14.75
N ASP A 12 19.26 8.45 13.56
CA ASP A 12 19.26 9.89 13.25
C ASP A 12 17.83 10.42 13.05
N LEU A 13 16.92 9.54 12.58
CA LEU A 13 15.52 9.86 12.35
C LEU A 13 14.65 8.64 12.64
N VAL A 14 13.57 8.86 13.38
CA VAL A 14 12.48 7.90 13.57
C VAL A 14 11.22 8.47 12.93
N VAL A 15 10.62 7.71 12.02
CA VAL A 15 9.36 8.04 11.37
C VAL A 15 8.25 7.17 11.95
N ILE A 16 7.23 7.81 12.49
CA ILE A 16 6.04 7.14 13.02
C ILE A 16 4.94 7.21 11.95
N GLY A 17 4.67 6.07 11.31
CA GLY A 17 3.73 5.90 10.20
C GLY A 17 4.43 5.57 8.88
N GLY A 18 4.22 4.36 8.38
CA GLY A 18 4.68 3.86 7.07
C GLY A 18 3.72 4.16 5.92
N GLY A 19 3.08 5.32 5.96
CA GLY A 19 2.24 5.84 4.88
C GLY A 19 3.00 6.66 3.84
N SER A 20 2.29 7.26 2.88
CA SER A 20 2.91 8.00 1.76
C SER A 20 3.93 9.06 2.21
N GLY A 21 3.58 9.88 3.20
CA GLY A 21 4.49 10.91 3.72
C GLY A 21 5.69 10.33 4.48
N GLY A 22 5.44 9.38 5.38
CA GLY A 22 6.51 8.79 6.20
C GLY A 22 7.51 7.97 5.37
N LEU A 23 7.02 7.17 4.42
CA LEU A 23 7.88 6.43 3.50
C LEU A 23 8.71 7.35 2.60
N ALA A 24 8.14 8.46 2.13
CA ALA A 24 8.89 9.43 1.33
C ALA A 24 10.00 10.08 2.18
N CYS A 25 9.67 10.57 3.36
CA CYS A 25 10.62 11.17 4.30
C CYS A 25 11.76 10.21 4.65
N ALA A 26 11.42 8.97 5.04
CA ALA A 26 12.41 7.97 5.44
C ALA A 26 13.37 7.59 4.30
N LYS A 27 12.84 7.38 3.09
CA LYS A 27 13.64 7.06 1.92
C LYS A 27 14.58 8.20 1.55
N GLU A 28 14.12 9.45 1.60
CA GLU A 28 14.93 10.62 1.28
C GLU A 28 16.05 10.81 2.32
N ALA A 29 15.71 10.74 3.62
CA ALA A 29 16.66 10.85 4.72
C ALA A 29 17.77 9.78 4.63
N ALA A 30 17.42 8.53 4.34
CA ALA A 30 18.40 7.45 4.22
C ALA A 30 19.27 7.59 2.95
N THR A 31 18.68 7.92 1.80
CA THR A 31 19.41 7.87 0.51
C THR A 31 20.14 9.15 0.13
N LYS A 32 19.58 10.33 0.44
CA LYS A 32 20.20 11.62 0.08
C LYS A 32 21.09 12.17 1.17
N TYR A 33 20.72 11.93 2.43
CA TYR A 33 21.39 12.50 3.59
C TYR A 33 22.19 11.47 4.38
N ASN A 34 22.21 10.21 3.92
CA ASN A 34 22.94 9.09 4.51
C ASN A 34 22.69 8.94 6.02
N LYS A 35 21.43 9.13 6.42
CA LYS A 35 20.98 9.02 7.83
C LYS A 35 20.56 7.60 8.16
N LYS A 36 20.78 7.19 9.41
CA LYS A 36 20.26 5.94 9.94
C LYS A 36 18.79 6.15 10.36
N VAL A 37 17.87 5.53 9.62
CA VAL A 37 16.43 5.79 9.76
C VAL A 37 15.68 4.53 10.19
N ALA A 38 14.75 4.70 11.12
CA ALA A 38 13.72 3.69 11.44
C ALA A 38 12.33 4.19 11.03
N VAL A 39 11.49 3.29 10.51
CA VAL A 39 10.07 3.51 10.24
C VAL A 39 9.27 2.53 11.08
N PHE A 40 8.40 3.05 11.93
CA PHE A 40 7.40 2.28 12.66
C PHE A 40 6.06 2.41 11.93
N ASP A 41 5.47 1.30 11.52
CA ASP A 41 4.12 1.28 10.96
C ASP A 41 3.31 0.20 11.67
N TYR A 42 2.07 0.52 12.00
CA TYR A 42 1.14 -0.45 12.55
C TYR A 42 -0.28 -0.09 12.14
N VAL A 43 -1.01 -1.09 11.66
CA VAL A 43 -2.41 -0.92 11.26
C VAL A 43 -3.28 -1.51 12.36
N VAL A 44 -3.84 -0.64 13.17
CA VAL A 44 -4.89 -1.03 14.13
C VAL A 44 -6.07 -1.59 13.34
N PRO A 45 -6.54 -2.82 13.62
CA PRO A 45 -7.66 -3.40 12.92
C PRO A 45 -8.92 -2.53 13.03
N SER A 46 -9.74 -2.51 11.99
CA SER A 46 -11.07 -1.90 12.04
C SER A 46 -11.98 -2.60 13.07
N PRO A 47 -13.16 -2.05 13.41
CA PRO A 47 -14.12 -2.74 14.27
C PRO A 47 -14.56 -4.12 13.73
N GLN A 48 -14.48 -4.34 12.41
CA GLN A 48 -14.78 -5.62 11.75
C GLN A 48 -13.54 -6.54 11.66
N GLY A 49 -12.41 -6.13 12.24
CA GLY A 49 -11.16 -6.90 12.26
C GLY A 49 -10.34 -6.81 10.98
N THR A 50 -10.68 -5.93 10.04
CA THR A 50 -9.89 -5.77 8.81
C THR A 50 -8.59 -5.03 9.08
N THR A 51 -7.50 -5.53 8.51
CA THR A 51 -6.15 -4.96 8.57
C THR A 51 -5.45 -5.11 7.20
N TRP A 52 -4.32 -4.45 7.01
CA TRP A 52 -3.56 -4.44 5.76
C TRP A 52 -2.06 -4.25 6.00
N GLY A 53 -1.28 -4.28 4.91
CA GLY A 53 0.18 -4.18 4.96
C GLY A 53 0.74 -2.75 4.87
N LEU A 54 2.07 -2.66 4.83
CA LEU A 54 2.83 -1.42 4.70
C LEU A 54 2.42 -0.59 3.47
N GLY A 55 2.48 0.74 3.58
CA GLY A 55 2.15 1.68 2.48
C GLY A 55 1.08 2.70 2.86
N GLY A 56 0.48 2.55 4.04
CA GLY A 56 -0.55 3.42 4.58
C GLY A 56 -1.85 3.42 3.77
N THR A 57 -2.69 4.43 4.04
CA THR A 57 -4.06 4.53 3.52
C THR A 57 -4.11 4.53 2.00
N CYS A 58 -3.31 5.37 1.35
CA CYS A 58 -3.37 5.58 -0.10
C CYS A 58 -3.23 4.27 -0.89
N VAL A 59 -2.28 3.42 -0.49
CA VAL A 59 -2.00 2.13 -1.14
C VAL A 59 -3.07 1.10 -0.83
N ASN A 60 -3.47 0.97 0.44
CA ASN A 60 -4.22 -0.20 0.90
C ASN A 60 -5.74 -0.02 0.86
N VAL A 61 -6.24 1.17 1.21
CA VAL A 61 -7.68 1.42 1.41
C VAL A 61 -8.13 2.80 0.92
N GLY A 62 -7.32 3.42 0.07
CA GLY A 62 -7.50 4.79 -0.40
C GLY A 62 -7.43 4.87 -1.91
N CYS A 63 -6.58 5.76 -2.41
CA CYS A 63 -6.53 6.16 -3.80
C CYS A 63 -6.34 4.99 -4.77
N ILE A 64 -5.45 4.03 -4.45
CA ILE A 64 -5.11 2.92 -5.35
C ILE A 64 -6.32 1.98 -5.57
N PRO A 65 -6.88 1.31 -4.53
CA PRO A 65 -8.07 0.48 -4.73
C PRO A 65 -9.23 1.27 -5.31
N LYS A 66 -9.47 2.50 -4.82
CA LYS A 66 -10.55 3.36 -5.33
C LYS A 66 -10.42 3.61 -6.84
N LYS A 67 -9.22 3.89 -7.34
CA LYS A 67 -9.01 4.14 -8.78
C LYS A 67 -9.16 2.87 -9.60
N LEU A 68 -8.72 1.71 -9.10
CA LEU A 68 -8.91 0.43 -9.78
C LEU A 68 -10.38 0.02 -9.86
N PHE A 69 -11.14 0.18 -8.77
CA PHE A 69 -12.58 -0.06 -8.79
C PHE A 69 -13.31 0.93 -9.72
N HIS A 70 -12.92 2.20 -9.70
CA HIS A 70 -13.47 3.18 -10.64
C HIS A 70 -13.14 2.83 -12.10
N GLN A 71 -11.94 2.33 -12.39
CA GLN A 71 -11.59 1.89 -13.73
C GLN A 71 -12.43 0.70 -14.19
N ALA A 72 -12.75 -0.24 -13.30
CA ALA A 72 -13.64 -1.35 -13.62
C ALA A 72 -15.06 -0.88 -14.00
N ALA A 73 -15.56 0.17 -13.35
CA ALA A 73 -16.83 0.80 -13.73
C ALA A 73 -16.75 1.45 -15.12
N LEU A 74 -15.69 2.23 -15.39
CA LEU A 74 -15.46 2.85 -16.71
C LEU A 74 -15.33 1.83 -17.83
N LEU A 75 -14.78 0.64 -17.55
CA LEU A 75 -14.72 -0.45 -18.52
C LEU A 75 -16.12 -0.97 -18.89
N GLY A 76 -17.07 -0.97 -17.94
CA GLY A 76 -18.47 -1.28 -18.23
C GLY A 76 -19.07 -0.31 -19.24
N GLU A 77 -18.93 1.00 -18.98
CA GLU A 77 -19.38 2.06 -19.90
C GLU A 77 -18.71 1.95 -21.28
N ALA A 78 -17.39 1.71 -21.31
CA ALA A 78 -16.64 1.56 -22.55
C ALA A 78 -17.12 0.37 -23.40
N ILE A 79 -17.55 -0.73 -22.78
CA ILE A 79 -18.13 -1.87 -23.51
C ILE A 79 -19.48 -1.47 -24.13
N GLU A 80 -20.31 -0.71 -23.43
CA GLU A 80 -21.57 -0.21 -23.99
C GLU A 80 -21.33 0.73 -25.17
N ASP A 81 -20.45 1.71 -24.98
CA ASP A 81 -20.12 2.72 -26.00
C ASP A 81 -19.46 2.12 -27.24
N SER A 82 -18.70 1.03 -27.08
CA SER A 82 -18.00 0.39 -28.20
C SER A 82 -18.94 -0.04 -29.34
N LYS A 83 -20.23 -0.28 -29.06
CA LYS A 83 -21.24 -0.59 -30.08
C LYS A 83 -21.42 0.54 -31.10
N PHE A 84 -21.30 1.79 -30.67
CA PHE A 84 -21.36 2.96 -31.56
C PHE A 84 -20.14 3.06 -32.49
N TYR A 85 -19.07 2.34 -32.18
CA TYR A 85 -17.84 2.29 -32.96
C TYR A 85 -17.69 0.98 -33.75
N GLY A 86 -18.79 0.24 -33.94
CA GLY A 86 -18.84 -0.95 -34.78
C GLY A 86 -18.38 -2.25 -34.11
N TRP A 87 -18.15 -2.24 -32.79
CA TRP A 87 -17.88 -3.48 -32.05
C TRP A 87 -19.17 -4.29 -31.89
N VAL A 88 -19.13 -5.55 -32.32
CA VAL A 88 -20.25 -6.50 -32.20
C VAL A 88 -19.95 -7.45 -31.05
N HIS A 89 -20.81 -7.45 -30.05
CA HIS A 89 -20.76 -8.35 -28.90
C HIS A 89 -21.92 -9.34 -28.96
N GLY A 90 -21.76 -10.49 -28.32
CA GLY A 90 -22.87 -11.43 -28.10
C GLY A 90 -23.80 -10.93 -27.00
N GLU A 91 -23.80 -11.62 -25.86
CA GLU A 91 -24.54 -11.20 -24.66
C GLU A 91 -23.85 -10.05 -23.93
N GLN A 92 -24.63 -9.28 -23.15
CA GLN A 92 -24.07 -8.25 -22.27
C GLN A 92 -23.19 -8.92 -21.19
N PRO A 93 -21.95 -8.44 -20.99
CA PRO A 93 -21.07 -9.04 -20.00
C PRO A 93 -21.58 -8.79 -18.58
N THR A 94 -21.49 -9.83 -17.74
CA THR A 94 -21.78 -9.73 -16.31
C THR A 94 -20.52 -9.35 -15.53
N HIS A 95 -20.68 -8.54 -14.50
CA HIS A 95 -19.57 -8.17 -13.62
C HIS A 95 -19.44 -9.14 -12.42
N ASN A 96 -18.25 -9.72 -12.24
CA ASN A 96 -17.94 -10.57 -11.08
C ASN A 96 -17.15 -9.78 -10.02
N TRP A 97 -17.80 -9.52 -8.88
CA TRP A 97 -17.21 -8.78 -7.78
C TRP A 97 -16.00 -9.47 -7.14
N GLU A 98 -16.04 -10.79 -6.96
CA GLU A 98 -14.95 -11.54 -6.32
C GLU A 98 -13.69 -11.54 -7.18
N THR A 99 -13.84 -11.65 -8.51
CA THR A 99 -12.71 -11.52 -9.44
C THR A 99 -12.07 -10.15 -9.35
N LEU A 100 -12.86 -9.07 -9.39
CA LEU A 100 -12.35 -7.70 -9.29
C LEU A 100 -11.66 -7.46 -7.94
N LYS A 101 -12.32 -7.85 -6.84
CA LYS A 101 -11.78 -7.71 -5.49
C LYS A 101 -10.47 -8.47 -5.31
N SER A 102 -10.37 -9.69 -5.84
CA SER A 102 -9.13 -10.48 -5.79
C SER A 102 -8.02 -9.79 -6.57
N ALA A 103 -8.28 -9.36 -7.81
CA ALA A 103 -7.30 -8.67 -8.64
C ALA A 103 -6.76 -7.38 -7.99
N VAL A 104 -7.65 -6.58 -7.39
CA VAL A 104 -7.28 -5.37 -6.65
C VAL A 104 -6.46 -5.71 -5.41
N SER A 105 -6.89 -6.71 -4.63
CA SER A 105 -6.16 -7.18 -3.44
C SER A 105 -4.75 -7.66 -3.81
N ASP A 106 -4.59 -8.42 -4.89
CA ASP A 106 -3.30 -8.96 -5.31
C ASP A 106 -2.35 -7.88 -5.81
N HIS A 107 -2.89 -6.86 -6.50
CA HIS A 107 -2.14 -5.66 -6.84
C HIS A 107 -1.62 -4.94 -5.58
N ILE A 108 -2.48 -4.74 -4.57
CA ILE A 108 -2.09 -4.09 -3.31
C ILE A 108 -0.99 -4.89 -2.61
N LYS A 109 -1.13 -6.22 -2.51
CA LYS A 109 -0.11 -7.10 -1.90
C LYS A 109 1.24 -6.98 -2.62
N SER A 110 1.22 -6.90 -3.96
CA SER A 110 2.43 -6.67 -4.76
C SER A 110 3.09 -5.34 -4.38
N VAL A 111 2.34 -4.25 -4.31
CA VAL A 111 2.86 -2.93 -3.89
C VAL A 111 3.38 -2.95 -2.46
N ASN A 112 2.69 -3.62 -1.52
CA ASN A 112 3.19 -3.77 -0.14
C ASN A 112 4.55 -4.50 -0.11
N TRP A 113 4.71 -5.53 -0.94
CA TRP A 113 5.96 -6.28 -1.03
C TRP A 113 7.09 -5.43 -1.62
N VAL A 114 6.84 -4.76 -2.75
CA VAL A 114 7.83 -3.86 -3.36
C VAL A 114 8.24 -2.76 -2.39
N THR A 115 7.29 -2.16 -1.67
CA THR A 115 7.57 -1.13 -0.66
C THR A 115 8.51 -1.64 0.43
N ARG A 116 8.30 -2.88 0.92
CA ARG A 116 9.19 -3.51 1.91
C ARG A 116 10.60 -3.76 1.36
N VAL A 117 10.69 -4.22 0.11
CA VAL A 117 11.97 -4.40 -0.59
C VAL A 117 12.70 -3.06 -0.72
N GLU A 118 12.02 -2.00 -1.14
CA GLU A 118 12.62 -0.67 -1.26
C GLU A 118 13.19 -0.14 0.05
N LEU A 119 12.49 -0.33 1.17
CA LEU A 119 12.99 0.10 2.48
C LEU A 119 14.27 -0.66 2.85
N ARG A 120 14.27 -1.99 2.67
CA ARG A 120 15.44 -2.84 2.94
C ARG A 120 16.63 -2.44 2.06
N ASP A 121 16.41 -2.26 0.77
CA ASP A 121 17.47 -1.93 -0.19
C ASP A 121 18.07 -0.53 0.10
N LYS A 122 17.25 0.38 0.62
CA LYS A 122 17.67 1.72 1.09
C LYS A 122 18.18 1.75 2.52
N LYS A 123 18.34 0.58 3.17
CA LYS A 123 18.81 0.42 4.56
C LYS A 123 17.97 1.20 5.59
N VAL A 124 16.69 1.39 5.30
CA VAL A 124 15.71 1.91 6.27
C VAL A 124 15.21 0.73 7.11
N GLN A 125 15.37 0.82 8.43
CA GLN A 125 14.86 -0.21 9.32
C GLN A 125 13.34 -0.09 9.42
N TYR A 126 12.63 -1.14 9.01
CA TYR A 126 11.18 -1.20 9.11
C TYR A 126 10.77 -2.05 10.32
N LEU A 127 9.95 -1.47 11.20
CA LEU A 127 9.35 -2.17 12.33
C LEU A 127 7.83 -2.15 12.19
N ASN A 128 7.23 -3.34 12.14
CA ASN A 128 5.78 -3.49 12.23
C ASN A 128 5.37 -3.52 13.71
N ALA A 129 5.32 -2.35 14.33
CA ALA A 129 5.06 -2.20 15.75
C ALA A 129 4.29 -0.91 16.01
N LEU A 130 3.37 -0.99 16.97
CA LEU A 130 2.72 0.19 17.52
C LEU A 130 3.78 1.00 18.28
N ALA A 131 3.98 2.25 17.88
CA ALA A 131 4.89 3.18 18.53
C ALA A 131 4.34 3.69 19.86
#